data_AF-A0A9W7TS72-F1
#
_entry.id   AF-A0A9W7TS72-F1
#
_cell.length_a   1.000
_cell.length_b   1.000
_cell.length_c   1.000
_cell.angle_alpha   90.00
_cell.angle_beta   90.00
_cell.angle_gamma   90.00
#
_symmetry.space_group_name_H-M   'P 1'
#
loop_
_entity.id
_entity.type
_entity.pdbx_description
1 polymer ?
#
loop_
_entity_poly.entity_id
_entity_poly.type
_entity_poly.pdbx_seq_one_letter_code
_entity_poly.pdbx_strand_id
1 'polypeptide(L)'
;MSDLEDEIKVLRRKVQAGEEALQRAGQYGLQLLDDKMDLHNKLEDQRIEMSNIIETVEQEKYSLQREVELKVRMLESLRSEFDLVKSHQKHQLEQKQTLMERNHALELSDLKNKVEKMKTDLEEAQLAEKQMKHKLDQQSEALHSKTEELRVLTERAHETMSSEILELQVQKMDIESAMATLEQELQEARYKEEQLNLANTTLQRQLERLTEEKEEREKEAVSCYNALEKAREANQDLQIQLEQVLQQAQDPNSKGNSLFSEVEDKRAEMERQLNSMKRQHESLQKQHALTKQHMHRMKMQIATLMQLQGNRADPAQLERLQFMLSEKNNEIETLMLKVRELEKERVAVKDQHPSVQVKETELVDETYYTDLLKMQLTNLKKDADKLKDELSMARMKALSESQRVLELERKLYVAEQALKQRHGDNMKLQVKLEELQMKYTPHVVNKGQVQKRRREKFPVDNTEEKSTSSKEETVTMDIEPSKSSSENTEEKTLSPPVEKPVVVPLQPAQTTEPNPVVPRESKSVRICEDPPVCIPDAPRSPVSDCNSKAGDQTPSSEEENWRTEKRKKYQQPIHVSSAKTMASECAQQ
;
A
#
# COMPACT_ATOMS: atom_id res chain seq x y z
N MET A 1 174.48 -7.87 -110.73
CA MET A 1 174.03 -6.45 -110.84
C MET A 1 172.55 -6.42 -111.14
N SER A 2 172.08 -6.91 -112.30
CA SER A 2 170.65 -6.90 -112.67
C SER A 2 169.74 -7.55 -111.62
N ASP A 3 170.16 -8.68 -111.07
CA ASP A 3 169.35 -9.53 -110.17
C ASP A 3 168.94 -8.79 -108.88
N LEU A 4 169.85 -7.96 -108.36
CA LEU A 4 169.61 -7.14 -107.17
C LEU A 4 168.57 -6.03 -107.43
N GLU A 5 168.53 -5.46 -108.63
CA GLU A 5 167.53 -4.44 -108.95
C GLU A 5 166.12 -5.04 -109.08
N ASP A 6 166.00 -6.23 -109.65
CA ASP A 6 164.70 -6.90 -109.78
C ASP A 6 164.23 -7.48 -108.42
N GLU A 7 165.15 -7.94 -107.57
CA GLU A 7 164.83 -8.25 -106.17
C GLU A 7 164.36 -7.01 -105.41
N ILE A 8 165.02 -5.85 -105.57
CA ILE A 8 164.56 -4.57 -104.99
C ILE A 8 163.17 -4.17 -105.54
N LYS A 9 162.88 -4.37 -106.83
CA LYS A 9 161.55 -4.12 -107.41
C LYS A 9 160.49 -5.07 -106.84
N VAL A 10 160.82 -6.34 -106.59
CA VAL A 10 159.92 -7.29 -105.93
C VAL A 10 159.69 -6.91 -104.47
N LEU A 11 160.73 -6.51 -103.73
CA LEU A 11 160.62 -6.03 -102.36
C LEU A 11 159.76 -4.76 -102.25
N ARG A 12 159.96 -3.78 -103.14
CA ARG A 12 159.10 -2.57 -103.19
C ARG A 12 157.63 -2.89 -103.45
N ARG A 13 157.32 -3.80 -104.39
CA ARG A 13 155.93 -4.24 -104.61
C ARG A 13 155.35 -4.99 -103.41
N LYS A 14 156.15 -5.80 -102.70
CA LYS A 14 155.73 -6.46 -101.45
C LYS A 14 155.44 -5.46 -100.32
N VAL A 15 156.28 -4.42 -100.18
CA VAL A 15 156.05 -3.32 -99.22
C VAL A 15 154.77 -2.58 -99.57
N GLN A 16 154.62 -2.10 -100.81
CA GLN A 16 153.42 -1.38 -101.25
C GLN A 16 152.14 -2.23 -101.08
N ALA A 17 152.16 -3.52 -101.47
CA ALA A 17 151.02 -4.41 -101.26
C ALA A 17 150.72 -4.63 -99.76
N GLY A 18 151.73 -4.60 -98.90
CA GLY A 18 151.60 -4.62 -97.44
C GLY A 18 151.02 -3.32 -96.89
N GLU A 19 151.43 -2.17 -97.41
CA GLU A 19 150.89 -0.84 -97.07
C GLU A 19 149.42 -0.70 -97.50
N GLU A 20 149.09 -1.12 -98.72
CA GLU A 20 147.70 -1.18 -99.23
C GLU A 20 146.83 -2.18 -98.46
N ALA A 21 147.41 -3.28 -97.96
CA ALA A 21 146.72 -4.22 -97.09
C ALA A 21 146.51 -3.64 -95.67
N LEU A 22 147.51 -2.95 -95.12
CA LEU A 22 147.45 -2.26 -93.83
C LEU A 22 146.45 -1.10 -93.86
N GLN A 23 146.42 -0.32 -94.94
CA GLN A 23 145.45 0.76 -95.13
C GLN A 23 144.02 0.21 -95.22
N ARG A 24 143.79 -0.87 -95.96
CA ARG A 24 142.48 -1.54 -96.00
C ARG A 24 142.10 -2.15 -94.65
N ALA A 25 143.03 -2.77 -93.94
CA ALA A 25 142.80 -3.27 -92.58
C ALA A 25 142.45 -2.13 -91.60
N GLY A 26 143.10 -0.97 -91.72
CA GLY A 26 142.76 0.25 -90.97
C GLY A 26 141.37 0.81 -91.33
N GLN A 27 141.01 0.81 -92.62
CA GLN A 27 139.67 1.23 -93.08
C GLN A 27 138.57 0.29 -92.57
N TYR A 28 138.76 -1.03 -92.67
CA TYR A 28 137.81 -2.01 -92.09
C TYR A 28 137.77 -1.94 -90.56
N GLY A 29 138.90 -1.65 -89.90
CA GLY A 29 138.96 -1.44 -88.45
C GLY A 29 138.21 -0.18 -87.99
N LEU A 30 138.27 0.90 -88.78
CA LEU A 30 137.50 2.12 -88.55
C LEU A 30 136.01 1.88 -88.82
N GLN A 31 135.65 1.28 -89.96
CA GLN A 31 134.26 0.95 -90.26
C GLN A 31 133.63 0.04 -89.19
N LEU A 32 134.37 -0.97 -88.70
CA LEU A 32 133.91 -1.84 -87.62
C LEU A 32 133.79 -1.10 -86.28
N LEU A 33 134.56 -0.03 -86.06
CA LEU A 33 134.42 0.83 -84.89
C LEU A 33 133.18 1.73 -85.00
N ASP A 34 132.92 2.27 -86.20
CA ASP A 34 131.74 3.08 -86.50
C ASP A 34 130.45 2.23 -86.41
N ASP A 35 130.40 1.06 -87.07
CA ASP A 35 129.30 0.09 -86.98
C ASP A 35 129.02 -0.34 -85.52
N LYS A 36 130.08 -0.52 -84.72
CA LYS A 36 129.97 -0.83 -83.28
C LYS A 36 129.44 0.37 -82.48
N MET A 37 129.84 1.59 -82.81
CA MET A 37 129.36 2.81 -82.16
C MET A 37 127.87 3.02 -82.47
N ASP A 38 127.47 2.84 -83.73
CA ASP A 38 126.08 2.93 -84.17
C ASP A 38 125.19 1.88 -83.51
N LEU A 39 125.70 0.64 -83.36
CA LEU A 39 125.01 -0.42 -82.62
C LEU A 39 124.95 -0.12 -81.11
N HIS A 40 125.99 0.46 -80.53
CA HIS A 40 125.99 0.86 -79.11
C HIS A 40 124.98 1.98 -78.85
N ASN A 41 124.93 3.00 -79.69
CA ASN A 41 123.96 4.10 -79.59
C ASN A 41 122.53 3.57 -79.66
N LYS A 42 122.21 2.72 -80.66
CA LYS A 42 120.88 2.11 -80.80
C LYS A 42 120.48 1.23 -79.60
N LEU A 43 121.46 0.54 -78.99
CA LEU A 43 121.23 -0.23 -77.75
C LEU A 43 121.03 0.67 -76.53
N GLU A 44 121.61 1.88 -76.51
CA GLU A 44 121.41 2.84 -75.42
C GLU A 44 120.09 3.62 -75.57
N ASP A 45 119.72 4.01 -76.80
CA ASP A 45 118.40 4.57 -77.12
C ASP A 45 117.28 3.59 -76.68
N GLN A 46 117.44 2.29 -76.98
CA GLN A 46 116.53 1.24 -76.52
C GLN A 46 116.51 1.05 -74.99
N ARG A 47 117.64 1.26 -74.30
CA ARG A 47 117.70 1.24 -72.82
C ARG A 47 116.95 2.42 -72.22
N ILE A 48 117.12 3.61 -72.79
CA ILE A 48 116.47 4.84 -72.36
C ILE A 48 114.95 4.75 -72.61
N GLU A 49 114.53 4.31 -73.80
CA GLU A 49 113.11 4.06 -74.12
C GLU A 49 112.49 3.04 -73.15
N MET A 50 113.17 1.92 -72.91
CA MET A 50 112.69 0.91 -71.96
C MET A 50 112.63 1.43 -70.51
N SER A 51 113.59 2.25 -70.06
CA SER A 51 113.55 2.90 -68.74
C SER A 51 112.34 3.83 -68.62
N ASN A 52 112.11 4.69 -69.61
CA ASN A 52 110.97 5.61 -69.66
C ASN A 52 109.62 4.86 -69.63
N ILE A 53 109.53 3.71 -70.31
CA ILE A 53 108.32 2.85 -70.30
C ILE A 53 108.14 2.19 -68.92
N ILE A 54 109.21 1.74 -68.26
CA ILE A 54 109.12 1.21 -66.90
C ILE A 54 108.69 2.30 -65.91
N GLU A 55 109.28 3.49 -65.99
CA GLU A 55 108.97 4.62 -65.11
C GLU A 55 107.53 5.12 -65.26
N THR A 56 107.00 5.18 -66.49
CA THR A 56 105.58 5.55 -66.70
C THR A 56 104.63 4.48 -66.19
N VAL A 57 104.88 3.19 -66.45
CA VAL A 57 104.07 2.07 -65.95
C VAL A 57 104.12 1.97 -64.42
N GLU A 58 105.26 2.26 -63.78
CA GLU A 58 105.34 2.33 -62.31
C GLU A 58 104.56 3.53 -61.74
N GLN A 59 104.65 4.71 -62.35
CA GLN A 59 103.86 5.88 -61.95
C GLN A 59 102.36 5.63 -62.09
N GLU A 60 101.91 5.04 -63.20
CA GLU A 60 100.51 4.65 -63.42
C GLU A 60 100.07 3.61 -62.38
N LYS A 61 100.87 2.57 -62.12
CA LYS A 61 100.60 1.56 -61.09
C LYS A 61 100.41 2.18 -59.69
N TYR A 62 101.28 3.07 -59.26
CA TYR A 62 101.15 3.73 -57.95
C TYR A 62 99.96 4.69 -57.90
N SER A 63 99.66 5.39 -59.01
CA SER A 63 98.49 6.26 -59.14
C SER A 63 97.18 5.46 -59.03
N LEU A 64 97.05 4.38 -59.80
CA LEU A 64 95.91 3.46 -59.79
C LEU A 64 95.76 2.75 -58.44
N GLN A 65 96.84 2.31 -57.81
CA GLN A 65 96.78 1.73 -56.46
C GLN A 65 96.19 2.73 -55.46
N ARG A 66 96.66 3.98 -55.47
CA ARG A 66 96.15 5.04 -54.59
C ARG A 66 94.68 5.36 -54.87
N GLU A 67 94.26 5.36 -56.13
CA GLU A 67 92.86 5.55 -56.51
C GLU A 67 91.97 4.39 -56.02
N VAL A 68 92.43 3.14 -56.15
CA VAL A 68 91.74 1.95 -55.62
C VAL A 68 91.62 2.01 -54.10
N GLU A 69 92.70 2.34 -53.38
CA GLU A 69 92.64 2.50 -51.92
C GLU A 69 91.66 3.59 -51.47
N LEU A 70 91.55 4.70 -52.21
CA LEU A 70 90.57 5.75 -51.92
C LEU A 70 89.14 5.26 -52.20
N LYS A 71 88.89 4.57 -53.32
CA LYS A 71 87.60 3.97 -53.65
C LYS A 71 87.17 2.93 -52.60
N VAL A 72 88.09 2.10 -52.09
CA VAL A 72 87.82 1.15 -51.00
C VAL A 72 87.38 1.88 -49.73
N ARG A 73 88.13 2.89 -49.26
CA ARG A 73 87.76 3.68 -48.07
C ARG A 73 86.41 4.39 -48.23
N MET A 74 86.08 4.88 -49.43
CA MET A 74 84.77 5.47 -49.72
C MET A 74 83.63 4.44 -49.67
N LEU A 75 83.84 3.23 -50.22
CA LEU A 75 82.87 2.13 -50.14
C LEU A 75 82.68 1.64 -48.70
N GLU A 76 83.73 1.65 -47.87
CA GLU A 76 83.65 1.36 -46.44
C GLU A 76 82.82 2.40 -45.68
N SER A 77 83.00 3.71 -45.97
CA SER A 77 82.16 4.79 -45.41
C SER A 77 80.68 4.58 -45.77
N LEU A 78 80.38 4.49 -47.07
CA LEU A 78 79.01 4.31 -47.58
C LEU A 78 78.34 3.03 -47.04
N ARG A 79 79.12 1.96 -46.83
CA ARG A 79 78.63 0.73 -46.20
C ARG A 79 78.30 0.96 -44.72
N SER A 80 79.13 1.70 -43.98
CA SER A 80 78.86 2.03 -42.58
C SER A 80 77.63 2.92 -42.42
N GLU A 81 77.43 3.88 -43.32
CA GLU A 81 76.25 4.74 -43.40
C GLU A 81 75.00 3.92 -43.72
N PHE A 82 75.07 3.00 -44.69
CA PHE A 82 73.98 2.08 -45.03
C PHE A 82 73.61 1.17 -43.86
N ASP A 83 74.56 0.50 -43.21
CA ASP A 83 74.28 -0.39 -42.08
C ASP A 83 73.79 0.39 -40.84
N LEU A 84 74.19 1.66 -40.65
CA LEU A 84 73.62 2.58 -39.66
C LEU A 84 72.15 2.91 -39.95
N VAL A 85 71.83 3.36 -41.17
CA VAL A 85 70.46 3.71 -41.59
C VAL A 85 69.54 2.49 -41.50
N LYS A 86 70.00 1.33 -41.97
CA LYS A 86 69.30 0.04 -41.88
C LYS A 86 69.04 -0.39 -40.43
N SER A 87 70.02 -0.21 -39.53
CA SER A 87 69.85 -0.49 -38.10
C SER A 87 68.86 0.48 -37.45
N HIS A 88 68.91 1.76 -37.80
CA HIS A 88 67.96 2.77 -37.31
C HIS A 88 66.53 2.51 -37.79
N GLN A 89 66.34 2.20 -39.08
CA GLN A 89 65.04 1.84 -39.65
C GLN A 89 64.47 0.57 -38.99
N LYS A 90 65.30 -0.46 -38.80
CA LYS A 90 64.90 -1.67 -38.06
C LYS A 90 64.42 -1.32 -36.65
N HIS A 91 65.18 -0.51 -35.91
CA HIS A 91 64.80 -0.11 -34.55
C HIS A 91 63.50 0.69 -34.50
N GLN A 92 63.25 1.61 -35.46
CA GLN A 92 61.98 2.31 -35.56
C GLN A 92 60.80 1.36 -35.82
N LEU A 93 60.99 0.32 -36.63
CA LEU A 93 59.96 -0.69 -36.89
C LEU A 93 59.66 -1.54 -35.65
N GLU A 94 60.70 -2.01 -34.95
CA GLU A 94 60.57 -2.74 -33.67
C GLU A 94 59.89 -1.88 -32.58
N GLN A 95 60.20 -0.58 -32.51
CA GLN A 95 59.56 0.35 -31.58
C GLN A 95 58.07 0.53 -31.90
N LYS A 96 57.71 0.74 -33.19
CA LYS A 96 56.32 0.86 -33.63
C LYS A 96 55.53 -0.44 -33.43
N GLN A 97 56.12 -1.59 -33.77
CA GLN A 97 55.52 -2.90 -33.59
C GLN A 97 55.23 -3.16 -32.10
N THR A 98 56.22 -3.02 -31.22
CA THR A 98 55.99 -3.28 -29.78
C THR A 98 55.08 -2.25 -29.12
N LEU A 99 54.89 -1.05 -29.69
CA LEU A 99 53.84 -0.11 -29.24
C LEU A 99 52.45 -0.61 -29.65
N MET A 100 52.26 -1.03 -30.90
CA MET A 100 50.99 -1.62 -31.37
C MET A 100 50.64 -2.90 -30.60
N GLU A 101 51.60 -3.78 -30.34
CA GLU A 101 51.40 -5.01 -29.55
C GLU A 101 50.96 -4.70 -28.11
N ARG A 102 51.53 -3.66 -27.47
CA ARG A 102 51.08 -3.20 -26.14
C ARG A 102 49.66 -2.63 -26.20
N ASN A 103 49.33 -1.82 -27.20
CA ASN A 103 48.00 -1.24 -27.35
C ASN A 103 46.94 -2.34 -27.55
N HIS A 104 47.18 -3.28 -28.48
CA HIS A 104 46.29 -4.43 -28.69
C HIS A 104 46.16 -5.30 -27.42
N ALA A 105 47.24 -5.50 -26.65
CA ALA A 105 47.18 -6.25 -25.40
C ALA A 105 46.33 -5.54 -24.32
N LEU A 106 46.37 -4.21 -24.25
CA LEU A 106 45.50 -3.40 -23.38
C LEU A 106 44.04 -3.46 -23.84
N GLU A 107 43.77 -3.29 -25.14
CA GLU A 107 42.42 -3.39 -25.71
C GLU A 107 41.80 -4.78 -25.49
N LEU A 108 42.57 -5.85 -25.71
CA LEU A 108 42.14 -7.23 -25.42
C LEU A 108 41.90 -7.46 -23.92
N SER A 109 42.73 -6.88 -23.04
CA SER A 109 42.52 -6.91 -21.59
C SER A 109 41.22 -6.20 -21.20
N ASP A 110 40.96 -4.99 -21.72
CA ASP A 110 39.75 -4.23 -21.44
C ASP A 110 38.49 -4.88 -21.98
N LEU A 111 38.55 -5.46 -23.19
CA LEU A 111 37.44 -6.23 -23.76
C LEU A 111 37.18 -7.49 -22.94
N LYS A 112 38.22 -8.21 -22.50
CA LYS A 112 38.09 -9.36 -21.60
C LYS A 112 37.46 -8.96 -20.27
N ASN A 113 37.94 -7.88 -19.64
CA ASN A 113 37.41 -7.39 -18.36
C ASN A 113 35.93 -6.97 -18.49
N LYS A 114 35.53 -6.34 -19.60
CA LYS A 114 34.11 -6.04 -19.91
C LYS A 114 33.30 -7.31 -20.09
N VAL A 115 33.82 -8.33 -20.79
CA VAL A 115 33.15 -9.62 -20.98
C VAL A 115 32.98 -10.38 -19.67
N GLU A 116 34.00 -10.47 -18.81
CA GLU A 116 33.86 -11.14 -17.51
C GLU A 116 32.88 -10.39 -16.60
N LYS A 117 32.85 -9.04 -16.60
CA LYS A 117 31.82 -8.28 -15.88
C LYS A 117 30.41 -8.57 -16.40
N MET A 118 30.22 -8.60 -17.72
CA MET A 118 28.90 -8.92 -18.30
C MET A 118 28.45 -10.35 -17.98
N LYS A 119 29.37 -11.30 -17.73
CA LYS A 119 29.02 -12.62 -17.19
C LYS A 119 28.58 -12.55 -15.73
N THR A 120 29.33 -11.86 -14.85
CA THR A 120 28.93 -11.75 -13.43
C THR A 120 27.59 -11.03 -13.29
N ASP A 121 27.38 -9.93 -14.02
CA ASP A 121 26.12 -9.19 -14.04
C ASP A 121 24.95 -10.09 -14.53
N LEU A 122 25.20 -11.01 -15.48
CA LEU A 122 24.23 -12.00 -15.98
C LEU A 122 23.96 -13.14 -14.98
N GLU A 123 24.99 -13.66 -14.31
CA GLU A 123 24.86 -14.72 -13.31
C GLU A 123 24.09 -14.22 -12.06
N GLU A 124 24.34 -12.98 -11.63
CA GLU A 124 23.57 -12.30 -10.58
C GLU A 124 22.09 -12.13 -10.99
N ALA A 125 21.84 -11.67 -12.23
CA ALA A 125 20.48 -11.52 -12.75
C ALA A 125 19.73 -12.86 -12.82
N GLN A 126 20.37 -13.94 -13.28
CA GLN A 126 19.79 -15.28 -13.31
C GLN A 126 19.54 -15.84 -11.90
N LEU A 127 20.39 -15.52 -10.92
CA LEU A 127 20.18 -15.92 -9.53
C LEU A 127 18.97 -15.18 -8.94
N ALA A 128 18.84 -13.87 -9.18
CA ALA A 128 17.69 -13.08 -8.77
C ALA A 128 16.39 -13.59 -9.44
N GLU A 129 16.42 -13.92 -10.73
CA GLU A 129 15.29 -14.51 -11.45
C GLU A 129 14.83 -15.83 -10.83
N LYS A 130 15.77 -16.75 -10.53
CA LYS A 130 15.48 -18.03 -9.85
C LYS A 130 14.87 -17.83 -8.46
N GLN A 131 15.38 -16.87 -7.68
CA GLN A 131 14.81 -16.53 -6.36
C GLN A 131 13.39 -15.94 -6.46
N MET A 132 13.13 -15.10 -7.46
CA MET A 132 11.80 -14.51 -7.67
C MET A 132 10.79 -15.52 -8.21
N LYS A 133 11.21 -16.44 -9.09
CA LYS A 133 10.40 -17.60 -9.51
C LYS A 133 10.01 -18.45 -8.31
N HIS A 134 10.96 -18.91 -7.49
CA HIS A 134 10.64 -19.72 -6.32
C HIS A 134 9.67 -19.04 -5.34
N LYS A 135 9.80 -17.71 -5.13
CA LYS A 135 8.84 -16.94 -4.32
C LYS A 135 7.43 -16.89 -4.95
N LEU A 136 7.34 -16.76 -6.28
CA LEU A 136 6.07 -16.81 -7.01
C LEU A 136 5.44 -18.21 -6.93
N ASP A 137 6.25 -19.26 -7.04
CA ASP A 137 5.80 -20.65 -6.91
C ASP A 137 5.24 -20.91 -5.50
N GLN A 138 5.97 -20.52 -4.44
CA GLN A 138 5.50 -20.58 -3.05
C GLN A 138 4.18 -19.81 -2.84
N GLN A 139 4.03 -18.62 -3.45
CA GLN A 139 2.79 -17.84 -3.38
C GLN A 139 1.64 -18.50 -4.16
N SER A 140 1.94 -19.14 -5.29
CA SER A 140 0.97 -19.88 -6.10
C SER A 140 0.45 -21.12 -5.35
N GLU A 141 1.35 -21.89 -4.74
CA GLU A 141 1.01 -23.03 -3.87
C GLU A 141 0.16 -22.60 -2.66
N ALA A 142 0.53 -21.50 -1.99
CA ALA A 142 -0.22 -20.96 -0.85
C ALA A 142 -1.63 -20.49 -1.26
N LEU A 143 -1.77 -19.80 -2.40
CA LEU A 143 -3.07 -19.42 -2.97
C LEU A 143 -3.90 -20.63 -3.39
N HIS A 144 -3.27 -21.66 -3.97
CA HIS A 144 -3.95 -22.89 -4.36
C HIS A 144 -4.48 -23.65 -3.14
N SER A 145 -3.67 -23.80 -2.08
CA SER A 145 -4.11 -24.37 -0.79
C SER A 145 -5.29 -23.61 -0.21
N LYS A 146 -5.26 -22.27 -0.21
CA LYS A 146 -6.35 -21.45 0.34
C LYS A 146 -7.63 -21.51 -0.52
N THR A 147 -7.48 -21.64 -1.84
CA THR A 147 -8.61 -21.87 -2.75
C THR A 147 -9.24 -23.24 -2.51
N GLU A 148 -8.43 -24.28 -2.29
CA GLU A 148 -8.87 -25.64 -1.99
C GLU A 148 -9.52 -25.75 -0.60
N GLU A 149 -8.97 -25.07 0.42
CA GLU A 149 -9.59 -24.93 1.73
C GLU A 149 -10.98 -24.28 1.63
N LEU A 150 -11.13 -23.22 0.82
CA LEU A 150 -12.41 -22.57 0.57
C LEU A 150 -13.38 -23.47 -0.21
N ARG A 151 -12.89 -24.26 -1.19
CA ARG A 151 -13.70 -25.26 -1.91
C ARG A 151 -14.27 -26.30 -0.93
N VAL A 152 -13.41 -26.91 -0.12
CA VAL A 152 -13.79 -27.95 0.85
C VAL A 152 -14.71 -27.39 1.95
N LEU A 153 -14.50 -26.15 2.41
CA LEU A 153 -15.41 -25.49 3.35
C LEU A 153 -16.78 -25.21 2.72
N THR A 154 -16.81 -24.78 1.45
CA THR A 154 -18.04 -24.55 0.69
C THR A 154 -18.82 -25.85 0.48
N GLU A 155 -18.13 -26.93 0.10
CA GLU A 155 -18.75 -28.25 -0.08
C GLU A 155 -19.37 -28.77 1.23
N ARG A 156 -18.63 -28.73 2.35
CA ARG A 156 -19.17 -29.10 3.67
C ARG A 156 -20.37 -28.25 4.10
N ALA A 157 -20.39 -26.96 3.75
CA ALA A 157 -21.53 -26.10 4.04
C ALA A 157 -22.77 -26.51 3.24
N HIS A 158 -22.62 -26.90 1.97
CA HIS A 158 -23.71 -27.42 1.15
C HIS A 158 -24.17 -28.81 1.63
N GLU A 159 -23.25 -29.70 2.00
CA GLU A 159 -23.57 -31.02 2.59
C GLU A 159 -24.39 -30.86 3.88
N THR A 160 -23.94 -30.01 4.80
CA THR A 160 -24.61 -29.76 6.09
C THR A 160 -25.99 -29.14 5.88
N MET A 161 -26.09 -28.09 5.07
CA MET A 161 -27.36 -27.44 4.73
C MET A 161 -28.34 -28.40 4.04
N SER A 162 -27.85 -29.30 3.17
CA SER A 162 -28.68 -30.32 2.54
C SER A 162 -29.18 -31.38 3.53
N SER A 163 -28.43 -31.67 4.59
CA SER A 163 -28.88 -32.55 5.68
C SER A 163 -29.96 -31.88 6.52
N GLU A 164 -29.74 -30.63 6.93
CA GLU A 164 -30.72 -29.83 7.70
C GLU A 164 -32.04 -29.66 6.94
N ILE A 165 -31.99 -29.38 5.63
CA ILE A 165 -33.19 -29.27 4.77
C ILE A 165 -33.94 -30.62 4.70
N LEU A 166 -33.22 -31.74 4.59
CA LEU A 166 -33.82 -33.08 4.54
C LEU A 166 -34.48 -33.46 5.89
N GLU A 167 -33.82 -33.17 7.01
CA GLU A 167 -34.37 -33.40 8.35
C GLU A 167 -35.62 -32.56 8.59
N LEU A 168 -35.61 -31.27 8.21
CA LEU A 168 -36.80 -30.41 8.29
C LEU A 168 -37.93 -30.89 7.37
N GLN A 169 -37.62 -31.46 6.21
CA GLN A 169 -38.62 -32.04 5.30
C GLN A 169 -39.27 -33.31 5.89
N VAL A 170 -38.50 -34.15 6.60
CA VAL A 170 -39.04 -35.31 7.34
C VAL A 170 -39.90 -34.85 8.52
N GLN A 171 -39.40 -33.94 9.37
CA GLN A 171 -40.17 -33.38 10.50
C GLN A 171 -41.49 -32.73 10.05
N LYS A 172 -41.48 -32.03 8.90
CA LYS A 172 -42.70 -31.49 8.29
C LYS A 172 -43.70 -32.59 7.92
N MET A 173 -43.23 -33.64 7.24
CA MET A 173 -44.07 -34.78 6.85
C MET A 173 -44.65 -35.52 8.07
N ASP A 174 -43.85 -35.70 9.13
CA ASP A 174 -44.30 -36.30 10.38
C ASP A 174 -45.39 -35.46 11.04
N ILE A 175 -45.22 -34.13 11.11
CA ILE A 175 -46.22 -33.19 11.63
C ILE A 175 -47.49 -33.19 10.77
N GLU A 176 -47.38 -33.18 9.43
CA GLU A 176 -48.53 -33.27 8.53
C GLU A 176 -49.29 -34.60 8.71
N SER A 177 -48.60 -35.70 8.99
CA SER A 177 -49.24 -36.99 9.32
C SER A 177 -49.91 -37.00 10.70
N ALA A 178 -49.30 -36.36 11.69
CA ALA A 178 -49.86 -36.20 13.04
C ALA A 178 -51.11 -35.30 13.02
N MET A 179 -51.11 -34.24 12.21
CA MET A 179 -52.30 -33.42 11.98
C MET A 179 -53.43 -34.24 11.35
N ALA A 180 -53.16 -35.02 10.29
CA ALA A 180 -54.16 -35.86 9.65
C ALA A 180 -54.78 -36.91 10.59
N THR A 181 -53.97 -37.51 11.48
CA THR A 181 -54.48 -38.45 12.49
C THR A 181 -55.33 -37.76 13.57
N LEU A 182 -54.91 -36.58 14.05
CA LEU A 182 -55.71 -35.79 15.00
C LEU A 182 -57.02 -35.26 14.38
N GLU A 183 -57.03 -34.90 13.10
CA GLU A 183 -58.25 -34.55 12.37
C GLU A 183 -59.22 -35.73 12.25
N GLN A 184 -58.71 -36.96 12.02
CA GLN A 184 -59.53 -38.17 12.05
C GLN A 184 -60.08 -38.42 13.47
N GLU A 185 -59.25 -38.42 14.50
CA GLU A 185 -59.67 -38.66 15.89
C GLU A 185 -60.74 -37.65 16.35
N LEU A 186 -60.57 -36.38 15.98
CA LEU A 186 -61.52 -35.30 16.26
C LEU A 186 -62.85 -35.50 15.50
N GLN A 187 -62.82 -35.99 14.26
CA GLN A 187 -64.03 -36.29 13.50
C GLN A 187 -64.75 -37.54 14.03
N GLU A 188 -64.01 -38.56 14.47
CA GLU A 188 -64.57 -39.70 15.20
C GLU A 188 -65.16 -39.31 16.55
N ALA A 189 -64.52 -38.39 17.28
CA ALA A 189 -65.02 -37.87 18.56
C ALA A 189 -66.35 -37.12 18.38
N ARG A 190 -66.46 -36.26 17.36
CA ARG A 190 -67.71 -35.60 16.96
C ARG A 190 -68.81 -36.62 16.65
N TYR A 191 -68.51 -37.67 15.88
CA TYR A 191 -69.50 -38.71 15.57
C TYR A 191 -69.98 -39.46 16.82
N LYS A 192 -69.07 -39.73 17.79
CA LYS A 192 -69.41 -40.31 19.09
C LYS A 192 -70.26 -39.34 19.94
N GLU A 193 -69.99 -38.03 19.88
CA GLU A 193 -70.77 -36.97 20.52
C GLU A 193 -72.20 -36.88 19.93
N GLU A 194 -72.34 -36.90 18.60
CA GLU A 194 -73.63 -36.91 17.91
C GLU A 194 -74.48 -38.14 18.30
N GLN A 195 -73.87 -39.32 18.38
CA GLN A 195 -74.53 -40.53 18.88
C GLN A 195 -75.00 -40.39 20.33
N LEU A 196 -74.16 -39.86 21.22
CA LEU A 196 -74.51 -39.63 22.62
C LEU A 196 -75.60 -38.57 22.80
N ASN A 197 -75.60 -37.51 21.99
CA ASN A 197 -76.66 -36.51 21.96
C ASN A 197 -78.00 -37.11 21.48
N LEU A 198 -77.99 -37.98 20.46
CA LEU A 198 -79.20 -38.70 20.02
C LEU A 198 -79.73 -39.63 21.12
N ALA A 199 -78.85 -40.33 21.84
CA ALA A 199 -79.22 -41.15 22.99
C ALA A 199 -79.79 -40.30 24.15
N ASN A 200 -79.15 -39.19 24.51
CA ASN A 200 -79.61 -38.26 25.55
C ASN A 200 -81.00 -37.69 25.23
N THR A 201 -81.25 -37.21 24.01
CA THR A 201 -82.61 -36.73 23.65
C THR A 201 -83.65 -37.86 23.64
N THR A 202 -83.24 -39.11 23.46
CA THR A 202 -84.14 -40.27 23.55
C THR A 202 -84.48 -40.61 25.00
N LEU A 203 -83.49 -40.57 25.90
CA LEU A 203 -83.68 -40.74 27.34
C LEU A 203 -84.48 -39.59 27.96
N GLN A 204 -84.24 -38.35 27.53
CA GLN A 204 -85.01 -37.18 27.98
C GLN A 204 -86.50 -37.34 27.64
N ARG A 205 -86.84 -37.74 26.39
CA ARG A 205 -88.21 -38.08 25.99
C ARG A 205 -88.79 -39.35 26.65
N GLN A 206 -88.00 -40.12 27.40
CA GLN A 206 -88.50 -41.20 28.26
C GLN A 206 -88.79 -40.67 29.67
N LEU A 207 -87.89 -39.83 30.22
CA LEU A 207 -88.09 -39.16 31.49
C LEU A 207 -89.30 -38.23 31.46
N GLU A 208 -89.47 -37.43 30.40
CA GLU A 208 -90.63 -36.53 30.21
C GLU A 208 -91.96 -37.29 30.31
N ARG A 209 -92.11 -38.40 29.58
CA ARG A 209 -93.31 -39.26 29.65
C ARG A 209 -93.49 -39.93 31.01
N LEU A 210 -92.41 -40.38 31.67
CA LEU A 210 -92.49 -40.94 33.02
C LEU A 210 -92.88 -39.87 34.06
N THR A 211 -92.51 -38.60 33.86
CA THR A 211 -92.99 -37.49 34.69
C THR A 211 -94.45 -37.15 34.41
N GLU A 212 -94.91 -37.21 33.16
CA GLU A 212 -96.33 -37.06 32.80
C GLU A 212 -97.19 -38.17 33.45
N GLU A 213 -96.80 -39.45 33.30
CA GLU A 213 -97.47 -40.59 33.94
C GLU A 213 -97.47 -40.48 35.48
N LYS A 214 -96.38 -39.99 36.07
CA LYS A 214 -96.29 -39.72 37.52
C LYS A 214 -97.25 -38.60 37.93
N GLU A 215 -97.29 -37.50 37.20
CA GLU A 215 -98.19 -36.39 37.50
C GLU A 215 -99.66 -36.80 37.33
N GLU A 216 -100.01 -37.63 36.34
CA GLU A 216 -101.36 -38.18 36.20
C GLU A 216 -101.74 -39.02 37.41
N ARG A 217 -100.85 -39.91 37.89
CA ARG A 217 -101.05 -40.67 39.14
C ARG A 217 -101.18 -39.78 40.37
N GLU A 218 -100.46 -38.66 40.43
CA GLU A 218 -100.59 -37.68 41.52
C GLU A 218 -101.91 -36.89 41.41
N LYS A 219 -102.38 -36.56 40.21
CA LYS A 219 -103.70 -35.96 39.95
C LYS A 219 -104.83 -36.92 40.32
N GLU A 220 -104.70 -38.22 39.99
CA GLU A 220 -105.61 -39.30 40.42
C GLU A 220 -105.64 -39.40 41.95
N ALA A 221 -104.48 -39.49 42.61
CA ALA A 221 -104.37 -39.59 44.06
C ALA A 221 -104.97 -38.35 44.77
N VAL A 222 -104.66 -37.13 44.28
CA VAL A 222 -105.25 -35.88 44.80
C VAL A 222 -106.77 -35.85 44.56
N SER A 223 -107.27 -36.37 43.45
CA SER A 223 -108.71 -36.52 43.21
C SER A 223 -109.36 -37.46 44.24
N CYS A 224 -108.73 -38.60 44.54
CA CYS A 224 -109.18 -39.52 45.58
C CYS A 224 -109.13 -38.90 46.99
N TYR A 225 -108.06 -38.17 47.33
CA TYR A 225 -107.97 -37.44 48.59
C TYR A 225 -109.04 -36.34 48.69
N ASN A 226 -109.28 -35.56 47.63
CA ASN A 226 -110.33 -34.54 47.61
C ASN A 226 -111.75 -35.14 47.70
N ALA A 227 -111.97 -36.34 47.15
CA ALA A 227 -113.24 -37.06 47.32
C ALA A 227 -113.42 -37.59 48.75
N LEU A 228 -112.33 -38.05 49.39
CA LEU A 228 -112.31 -38.44 50.80
C LEU A 228 -112.51 -37.23 51.73
N GLU A 229 -111.87 -36.10 51.42
CA GLU A 229 -112.04 -34.85 52.16
C GLU A 229 -113.48 -34.38 52.07
N LYS A 230 -114.07 -34.32 50.87
CA LYS A 230 -115.50 -33.99 50.70
C LYS A 230 -116.46 -34.93 51.43
N ALA A 231 -116.10 -36.21 51.58
CA ALA A 231 -116.88 -37.15 52.39
C ALA A 231 -116.73 -36.92 53.90
N ARG A 232 -115.61 -36.32 54.35
CA ARG A 232 -115.41 -35.84 55.73
C ARG A 232 -116.08 -34.49 55.95
N GLU A 233 -115.94 -33.54 55.02
CA GLU A 233 -116.62 -32.25 55.01
C GLU A 233 -118.14 -32.47 55.07
N ALA A 234 -118.71 -33.37 54.27
CA ALA A 234 -120.14 -33.70 54.35
C ALA A 234 -120.56 -34.32 55.71
N ASN A 235 -119.67 -35.03 56.42
CA ASN A 235 -119.91 -35.46 57.80
C ASN A 235 -119.82 -34.28 58.77
N GLN A 236 -118.82 -33.42 58.62
CA GLN A 236 -118.64 -32.22 59.43
C GLN A 236 -119.76 -31.22 59.22
N ASP A 237 -120.28 -31.03 58.02
CA ASP A 237 -121.45 -30.18 57.72
C ASP A 237 -122.72 -30.72 58.38
N LEU A 238 -122.88 -32.03 58.50
CA LEU A 238 -123.97 -32.63 59.29
C LEU A 238 -123.79 -32.41 60.80
N GLN A 239 -122.54 -32.27 61.29
CA GLN A 239 -122.26 -31.85 62.67
C GLN A 239 -122.36 -30.33 62.85
N ILE A 240 -121.98 -29.52 61.86
CA ILE A 240 -122.03 -28.06 61.90
C ILE A 240 -123.47 -27.57 61.69
N GLN A 241 -124.32 -28.30 60.98
CA GLN A 241 -125.77 -28.08 60.99
C GLN A 241 -126.39 -28.37 62.37
N LEU A 242 -125.82 -29.31 63.14
CA LEU A 242 -126.21 -29.55 64.54
C LEU A 242 -125.71 -28.42 65.47
N GLU A 243 -124.54 -27.84 65.18
CA GLU A 243 -123.86 -26.88 66.04
C GLU A 243 -124.17 -25.41 65.70
N GLN A 244 -124.51 -25.06 64.46
CA GLN A 244 -125.01 -23.72 64.09
C GLN A 244 -126.46 -23.48 64.56
N VAL A 245 -127.22 -24.54 64.85
CA VAL A 245 -128.47 -24.46 65.62
C VAL A 245 -128.21 -24.04 67.08
N LEU A 246 -127.02 -24.31 67.62
CA LEU A 246 -126.61 -23.90 68.96
C LEU A 246 -125.92 -22.52 68.98
N GLN A 247 -125.12 -22.20 67.96
CA GLN A 247 -124.22 -21.04 67.95
C GLN A 247 -124.79 -19.77 67.28
N GLN A 248 -126.11 -19.69 67.02
CA GLN A 248 -126.77 -18.52 66.41
C GLN A 248 -126.92 -17.34 67.42
N ALA A 249 -125.82 -16.93 68.05
CA ALA A 249 -125.79 -16.05 69.23
C ALA A 249 -124.62 -15.02 69.25
N GLN A 250 -124.63 -14.10 68.27
CA GLN A 250 -123.94 -12.77 68.26
C GLN A 250 -122.42 -12.68 67.90
N ASP A 251 -121.90 -11.44 67.76
CA ASP A 251 -121.12 -10.95 66.58
C ASP A 251 -119.93 -9.95 66.95
N PRO A 252 -119.25 -9.12 66.08
CA PRO A 252 -117.75 -9.08 66.02
C PRO A 252 -116.99 -7.69 65.85
N ASN A 253 -115.66 -7.71 65.55
CA ASN A 253 -114.87 -6.83 64.60
C ASN A 253 -113.94 -5.63 65.08
N SER A 254 -112.92 -5.23 64.25
CA SER A 254 -112.23 -3.89 64.06
C SER A 254 -110.65 -3.78 64.03
N LYS A 255 -110.05 -2.57 63.73
CA LYS A 255 -108.92 -2.35 62.72
C LYS A 255 -108.02 -1.03 62.80
N GLY A 256 -106.80 -0.95 62.18
CA GLY A 256 -105.99 0.29 61.79
C GLY A 256 -104.58 0.53 62.49
N ASN A 257 -103.61 1.46 62.20
CA ASN A 257 -103.03 2.30 61.08
C ASN A 257 -101.61 2.90 61.54
N SER A 258 -100.71 3.80 61.01
CA SER A 258 -100.44 4.75 59.86
C SER A 258 -98.90 5.22 59.77
N LEU A 259 -98.47 6.25 58.96
CA LEU A 259 -97.08 6.86 58.82
C LEU A 259 -97.02 8.42 58.72
N PHE A 260 -95.84 9.12 58.86
CA PHE A 260 -95.51 10.42 58.13
C PHE A 260 -94.07 11.12 58.20
N SER A 261 -93.01 10.67 58.89
CA SER A 261 -91.96 11.61 59.41
C SER A 261 -90.61 11.86 58.66
N GLU A 262 -90.37 11.45 57.41
CA GLU A 262 -88.97 11.24 56.90
C GLU A 262 -88.37 12.23 55.87
N VAL A 263 -89.05 13.34 55.51
CA VAL A 263 -88.71 14.10 54.27
C VAL A 263 -87.84 15.35 54.47
N GLU A 264 -87.93 16.04 55.61
CA GLU A 264 -87.39 17.40 55.77
C GLU A 264 -85.84 17.51 55.76
N ASP A 265 -85.14 16.57 56.43
CA ASP A 265 -83.73 16.77 56.83
C ASP A 265 -82.72 16.82 55.66
N LYS A 266 -82.99 16.12 54.54
CA LYS A 266 -81.99 15.86 53.50
C LYS A 266 -81.61 17.06 52.62
N ARG A 267 -82.22 18.24 52.81
CA ARG A 267 -82.01 19.40 51.91
C ARG A 267 -80.92 20.38 52.36
N ALA A 268 -80.68 20.52 53.66
CA ALA A 268 -79.91 21.64 54.22
C ALA A 268 -78.38 21.47 54.21
N GLU A 269 -77.86 20.30 53.83
CA GLU A 269 -76.43 19.97 53.95
C GLU A 269 -75.62 20.31 52.68
N MET A 270 -76.20 20.09 51.50
CA MET A 270 -75.48 20.13 50.21
C MET A 270 -74.95 21.52 49.80
N GLU A 271 -75.67 22.62 50.11
CA GLU A 271 -75.29 23.95 49.61
C GLU A 271 -74.00 24.53 50.22
N ARG A 272 -73.64 24.13 51.46
CA ARG A 272 -72.50 24.74 52.16
C ARG A 272 -71.15 24.34 51.55
N GLN A 273 -71.04 23.13 51.01
CA GLN A 273 -69.78 22.58 50.50
C GLN A 273 -69.31 23.28 49.21
N LEU A 274 -70.24 23.63 48.32
CA LEU A 274 -69.96 24.15 46.97
C LEU A 274 -69.22 25.50 46.97
N ASN A 275 -69.46 26.34 47.99
CA ASN A 275 -68.95 27.71 48.06
C ASN A 275 -67.54 27.84 48.67
N SER A 276 -67.00 26.78 49.28
CA SER A 276 -65.64 26.81 49.84
C SER A 276 -64.58 26.59 48.75
N MET A 277 -64.72 25.50 47.97
CA MET A 277 -63.76 25.05 46.96
C MET A 277 -63.40 26.12 45.91
N LYS A 278 -64.36 26.92 45.46
CA LYS A 278 -64.15 27.90 44.38
C LYS A 278 -63.10 28.96 44.73
N ARG A 279 -63.06 29.45 45.98
CA ARG A 279 -62.17 30.56 46.39
C ARG A 279 -60.70 30.15 46.46
N GLN A 280 -60.41 28.89 46.78
CA GLN A 280 -59.03 28.40 46.88
C GLN A 280 -58.37 28.27 45.49
N HIS A 281 -59.14 27.90 44.46
CA HIS A 281 -58.61 27.69 43.11
C HIS A 281 -58.10 29.00 42.46
N GLU A 282 -58.88 30.08 42.56
CA GLU A 282 -58.53 31.37 41.94
C GLU A 282 -57.29 32.05 42.56
N SER A 283 -57.01 31.79 43.84
CA SER A 283 -55.84 32.33 44.52
C SER A 283 -54.54 31.70 43.98
N LEU A 284 -54.51 30.37 43.91
CA LEU A 284 -53.35 29.58 43.48
C LEU A 284 -52.96 29.88 42.01
N GLN A 285 -53.96 30.07 41.15
CA GLN A 285 -53.77 30.35 39.73
C GLN A 285 -53.04 31.68 39.48
N LYS A 286 -53.32 32.72 40.28
CA LYS A 286 -52.72 34.06 40.14
C LYS A 286 -51.24 34.07 40.55
N GLN A 287 -50.87 33.33 41.59
CA GLN A 287 -49.49 33.26 42.08
C GLN A 287 -48.53 32.57 41.08
N HIS A 288 -49.01 31.51 40.40
CA HIS A 288 -48.19 30.75 39.45
C HIS A 288 -47.82 31.57 38.19
N ALA A 289 -48.71 32.45 37.73
CA ALA A 289 -48.50 33.28 36.54
C ALA A 289 -47.33 34.28 36.69
N LEU A 290 -47.25 34.97 37.83
CA LEU A 290 -46.20 35.98 38.11
C LEU A 290 -44.80 35.37 38.11
N THR A 291 -44.64 34.23 38.79
CA THR A 291 -43.36 33.50 38.90
C THR A 291 -42.82 33.11 37.52
N LYS A 292 -43.71 32.68 36.60
CA LYS A 292 -43.35 32.28 35.23
C LYS A 292 -42.82 33.44 34.39
N GLN A 293 -43.35 34.66 34.58
CA GLN A 293 -42.89 35.84 33.84
C GLN A 293 -41.49 36.30 34.28
N HIS A 294 -41.20 36.25 35.60
CA HIS A 294 -39.93 36.73 36.13
C HIS A 294 -38.73 35.88 35.66
N MET A 295 -38.89 34.55 35.63
CA MET A 295 -37.83 33.63 35.18
C MET A 295 -37.50 33.80 33.68
N HIS A 296 -38.48 34.20 32.86
CA HIS A 296 -38.26 34.42 31.43
C HIS A 296 -37.37 35.65 31.14
N ARG A 297 -37.56 36.75 31.88
CA ARG A 297 -36.71 37.96 31.74
C ARG A 297 -35.24 37.66 32.06
N MET A 298 -35.00 36.89 33.12
CA MET A 298 -33.64 36.57 33.59
C MET A 298 -32.87 35.68 32.60
N LYS A 299 -33.56 34.74 31.92
CA LYS A 299 -32.95 33.93 30.84
C LYS A 299 -32.50 34.78 29.64
N MET A 300 -33.30 35.77 29.23
CA MET A 300 -32.95 36.65 28.10
C MET A 300 -31.69 37.47 28.37
N GLN A 301 -31.50 37.96 29.60
CA GLN A 301 -30.31 38.75 29.98
C GLN A 301 -29.02 37.91 29.94
N ILE A 302 -29.07 36.65 30.38
CA ILE A 302 -27.92 35.73 30.36
C ILE A 302 -27.54 35.36 28.91
N ALA A 303 -28.53 35.11 28.04
CA ALA A 303 -28.28 34.80 26.63
C ALA A 303 -27.54 35.91 25.89
N THR A 304 -27.96 37.17 26.08
CA THR A 304 -27.30 38.34 25.45
C THR A 304 -25.85 38.53 25.93
N LEU A 305 -25.57 38.27 27.21
CA LEU A 305 -24.21 38.34 27.76
C LEU A 305 -23.27 37.30 27.14
N MET A 306 -23.72 36.04 27.02
CA MET A 306 -22.93 34.99 26.37
C MET A 306 -22.66 35.32 24.89
N GLN A 307 -23.66 35.84 24.17
CA GLN A 307 -23.53 36.13 22.74
C GLN A 307 -22.58 37.30 22.42
N LEU A 308 -22.37 38.23 23.37
CA LEU A 308 -21.42 39.34 23.21
C LEU A 308 -19.95 38.95 23.49
N GLN A 309 -19.69 37.85 24.20
CA GLN A 309 -18.32 37.40 24.48
C GLN A 309 -17.71 36.53 23.36
N GLY A 310 -18.53 35.92 22.50
CA GLY A 310 -18.09 34.95 21.49
C GLY A 310 -17.29 35.48 20.28
N ASN A 311 -17.09 36.79 20.16
CA ASN A 311 -16.54 37.44 18.95
C ASN A 311 -15.13 38.02 19.13
N ARG A 312 -14.28 37.42 19.98
CA ARG A 312 -12.83 37.68 19.97
C ARG A 312 -12.12 36.57 19.19
N ALA A 313 -11.31 36.94 18.21
CA ALA A 313 -10.47 35.99 17.49
C ALA A 313 -9.44 35.34 18.43
N ASP A 314 -9.05 34.11 18.11
CA ASP A 314 -8.04 33.35 18.86
C ASP A 314 -6.68 34.09 18.86
N PRO A 315 -6.14 34.49 20.02
CA PRO A 315 -4.83 35.14 20.11
C PRO A 315 -3.72 34.28 19.50
N ALA A 316 -3.75 32.96 19.72
CA ALA A 316 -2.71 32.05 19.23
C ALA A 316 -2.70 31.96 17.69
N GLN A 317 -3.87 32.09 17.04
CA GLN A 317 -3.95 32.14 15.59
C GLN A 317 -3.35 33.43 15.02
N LEU A 318 -3.53 34.57 15.71
CA LEU A 318 -2.94 35.85 15.32
C LEU A 318 -1.41 35.86 15.48
N GLU A 319 -0.90 35.41 16.63
CA GLU A 319 0.54 35.31 16.90
C GLU A 319 1.25 34.40 15.89
N ARG A 320 0.64 33.25 15.56
CA ARG A 320 1.19 32.30 14.58
C ARG A 320 1.22 32.85 13.15
N LEU A 321 0.21 33.64 12.75
CA LEU A 321 0.21 34.35 11.47
C LEU A 321 1.27 35.47 11.44
N GLN A 322 1.45 36.19 12.55
CA GLN A 322 2.46 37.24 12.68
C GLN A 322 3.90 36.67 12.62
N PHE A 323 4.14 35.48 13.19
CA PHE A 323 5.40 34.76 13.08
C PHE A 323 5.71 34.31 11.64
N MET A 324 4.75 33.67 10.95
CA MET A 324 4.97 33.24 9.56
C MET A 324 5.19 34.43 8.60
N LEU A 325 4.58 35.58 8.88
CA LEU A 325 4.83 36.82 8.13
C LEU A 325 6.24 37.39 8.36
N SER A 326 6.78 37.36 9.58
CA SER A 326 8.15 37.82 9.83
C SER A 326 9.19 36.88 9.22
N GLU A 327 8.98 35.56 9.33
CA GLU A 327 9.82 34.54 8.68
C GLU A 327 9.89 34.74 7.16
N LYS A 328 8.74 34.91 6.49
CA LYS A 328 8.68 35.12 5.03
C LYS A 328 9.27 36.46 4.60
N ASN A 329 9.17 37.51 5.41
CA ASN A 329 9.82 38.79 5.10
C ASN A 329 11.35 38.68 5.18
N ASN A 330 11.90 37.98 6.17
CA ASN A 330 13.34 37.73 6.29
C ASN A 330 13.89 36.92 5.10
N GLU A 331 13.12 35.93 4.61
CA GLU A 331 13.45 35.17 3.40
C GLU A 331 13.49 36.07 2.15
N ILE A 332 12.52 36.97 2.00
CA ILE A 332 12.47 37.95 0.90
C ILE A 332 13.68 38.92 0.94
N GLU A 333 14.07 39.43 2.10
CA GLU A 333 15.26 40.28 2.23
C GLU A 333 16.55 39.52 1.87
N THR A 334 16.67 38.25 2.30
CA THR A 334 17.80 37.38 1.98
C THR A 334 17.91 37.13 0.47
N LEU A 335 16.78 36.85 -0.20
CA LEU A 335 16.73 36.69 -1.66
C LEU A 335 17.04 37.99 -2.40
N MET A 336 16.57 39.15 -1.92
CA MET A 336 16.93 40.45 -2.49
C MET A 336 18.42 40.77 -2.39
N LEU A 337 19.11 40.34 -1.34
CA LEU A 337 20.58 40.44 -1.26
C LEU A 337 21.23 39.54 -2.31
N LYS A 338 20.78 38.27 -2.42
CA LYS A 338 21.34 37.30 -3.38
C LYS A 338 21.20 37.74 -4.84
N VAL A 339 20.08 38.38 -5.21
CA VAL A 339 19.89 38.94 -6.56
C VAL A 339 20.92 40.05 -6.85
N ARG A 340 21.15 40.97 -5.90
CA ARG A 340 22.11 42.08 -6.08
C ARG A 340 23.56 41.59 -6.20
N GLU A 341 23.92 40.49 -5.54
CA GLU A 341 25.22 39.82 -5.71
C GLU A 341 25.37 39.28 -7.14
N LEU A 342 24.38 38.50 -7.61
CA LEU A 342 24.39 37.90 -8.96
C LEU A 342 24.33 38.96 -10.08
N GLU A 343 23.64 40.07 -9.87
CA GLU A 343 23.64 41.21 -10.80
C GLU A 343 25.02 41.86 -10.91
N LYS A 344 25.74 41.99 -9.79
CA LYS A 344 27.12 42.53 -9.74
C LYS A 344 28.12 41.60 -10.43
N GLU A 345 28.01 40.29 -10.22
CA GLU A 345 28.81 39.27 -10.91
C GLU A 345 28.54 39.27 -12.43
N ARG A 346 27.26 39.36 -12.83
CA ARG A 346 26.84 39.39 -14.24
C ARG A 346 27.37 40.60 -15.01
N VAL A 347 27.61 41.74 -14.35
CA VAL A 347 28.26 42.90 -14.99
C VAL A 347 29.76 42.62 -15.25
N ALA A 348 30.47 42.03 -14.28
CA ALA A 348 31.91 41.77 -14.39
C ALA A 348 32.31 40.79 -15.52
N VAL A 349 31.38 39.92 -15.96
CA VAL A 349 31.64 38.91 -17.01
C VAL A 349 31.53 39.49 -18.44
N LYS A 350 31.04 40.73 -18.61
CA LYS A 350 30.66 41.24 -19.94
C LYS A 350 31.77 41.97 -20.73
N ASP A 351 32.91 42.26 -20.10
CA ASP A 351 33.93 43.19 -20.63
C ASP A 351 35.14 42.49 -21.32
N GLN A 352 35.00 41.24 -21.80
CA GLN A 352 36.06 40.54 -22.54
C GLN A 352 35.63 40.08 -23.95
N HIS A 353 36.04 40.87 -24.95
CA HIS A 353 36.30 40.46 -26.34
C HIS A 353 37.76 39.88 -26.43
N PRO A 354 38.25 39.25 -27.53
CA PRO A 354 37.81 39.44 -28.91
C PRO A 354 37.75 38.18 -29.81
N SER A 355 37.44 38.44 -31.09
CA SER A 355 37.51 37.51 -32.22
C SER A 355 38.94 37.23 -32.72
N VAL A 356 39.13 36.09 -33.41
CA VAL A 356 40.30 35.82 -34.26
C VAL A 356 39.86 35.16 -35.58
N GLN A 357 40.45 35.61 -36.69
CA GLN A 357 40.37 34.96 -38.01
C GLN A 357 41.66 34.15 -38.26
N VAL A 358 41.58 33.05 -39.02
CA VAL A 358 42.76 32.33 -39.54
C VAL A 358 42.54 32.02 -41.02
N LYS A 359 43.62 32.06 -41.81
CA LYS A 359 43.63 31.87 -43.28
C LYS A 359 44.01 30.45 -43.69
N GLU A 360 43.66 30.10 -44.93
CA GLU A 360 44.11 28.89 -45.63
C GLU A 360 45.61 28.97 -46.00
N THR A 361 46.33 27.83 -45.99
CA THR A 361 47.54 27.58 -46.81
C THR A 361 47.80 26.06 -46.94
N GLU A 362 47.49 25.53 -48.11
CA GLU A 362 48.12 24.44 -48.87
C GLU A 362 48.38 23.03 -48.27
N LEU A 363 47.53 22.09 -48.70
CA LEU A 363 47.87 21.07 -49.71
C LEU A 363 48.99 20.04 -49.45
N VAL A 364 48.77 19.15 -48.47
CA VAL A 364 49.13 17.72 -48.61
C VAL A 364 47.94 16.86 -48.21
N ASP A 365 47.44 16.05 -49.16
CA ASP A 365 46.22 15.22 -49.07
C ASP A 365 45.01 15.94 -48.41
N GLU A 366 44.88 17.21 -48.80
CA GLU A 366 43.96 18.19 -48.22
C GLU A 366 42.52 17.67 -48.20
N THR A 367 42.10 16.98 -49.26
CA THR A 367 40.74 16.45 -49.41
C THR A 367 40.40 15.41 -48.33
N TYR A 368 41.27 14.43 -48.07
CA TYR A 368 41.00 13.39 -47.07
C TYR A 368 40.94 13.96 -45.64
N TYR A 369 41.89 14.83 -45.29
CA TYR A 369 41.89 15.48 -43.96
C TYR A 369 40.71 16.44 -43.79
N THR A 370 40.37 17.20 -44.83
CA THR A 370 39.20 18.10 -44.86
C THR A 370 37.88 17.31 -44.79
N ASP A 371 37.77 16.16 -45.44
CA ASP A 371 36.58 15.29 -45.35
C ASP A 371 36.47 14.56 -44.01
N LEU A 372 37.58 14.15 -43.39
CA LEU A 372 37.58 13.65 -42.01
C LEU A 372 37.13 14.73 -41.02
N LEU A 373 37.63 15.96 -41.15
CA LEU A 373 37.20 17.09 -40.33
C LEU A 373 35.73 17.47 -40.59
N LYS A 374 35.24 17.44 -41.84
CA LYS A 374 33.81 17.60 -42.16
C LYS A 374 32.96 16.49 -41.53
N MET A 375 33.42 15.25 -41.54
CA MET A 375 32.73 14.13 -40.90
C MET A 375 32.67 14.30 -39.37
N GLN A 376 33.79 14.69 -38.74
CA GLN A 376 33.82 15.00 -37.31
C GLN A 376 32.92 16.20 -36.97
N LEU A 377 32.98 17.29 -37.73
CA LEU A 377 32.13 18.47 -37.53
C LEU A 377 30.64 18.19 -37.78
N THR A 378 30.30 17.33 -38.75
CA THR A 378 28.89 16.95 -39.00
C THR A 378 28.37 15.96 -37.96
N ASN A 379 29.22 15.09 -37.40
CA ASN A 379 28.84 14.24 -36.27
C ASN A 379 28.69 15.07 -34.98
N LEU A 380 29.65 15.94 -34.65
CA LEU A 380 29.53 16.88 -33.52
C LEU A 380 28.31 17.79 -33.63
N LYS A 381 27.93 18.23 -34.84
CA LYS A 381 26.66 18.96 -35.07
C LYS A 381 25.43 18.09 -34.81
N LYS A 382 25.37 16.87 -35.36
CA LYS A 382 24.27 15.92 -35.09
C LYS A 382 24.15 15.63 -33.59
N ASP A 383 25.25 15.47 -32.89
CA ASP A 383 25.26 15.17 -31.45
C ASP A 383 24.88 16.40 -30.61
N ALA A 384 25.28 17.61 -31.02
CA ALA A 384 24.78 18.85 -30.42
C ALA A 384 23.28 19.06 -30.65
N ASP A 385 22.75 18.74 -31.84
CA ASP A 385 21.31 18.80 -32.13
C ASP A 385 20.53 17.72 -31.34
N LYS A 386 21.04 16.48 -31.22
CA LYS A 386 20.46 15.46 -30.31
C LYS A 386 20.38 15.95 -28.87
N LEU A 387 21.49 16.45 -28.32
CA LEU A 387 21.55 16.96 -26.94
C LEU A 387 20.61 18.16 -26.72
N LYS A 388 20.39 18.98 -27.75
CA LYS A 388 19.44 20.09 -27.76
C LYS A 388 17.99 19.61 -27.80
N ASP A 389 17.69 18.57 -28.57
CA ASP A 389 16.37 17.93 -28.61
C ASP A 389 16.07 17.22 -27.28
N GLU A 390 17.03 16.48 -26.72
CA GLU A 390 16.97 15.87 -25.39
C GLU A 390 16.73 16.92 -24.29
N LEU A 391 17.47 18.05 -24.33
CA LEU A 391 17.26 19.17 -23.41
C LEU A 391 15.88 19.82 -23.59
N SER A 392 15.35 19.87 -24.81
CA SER A 392 13.99 20.36 -25.07
C SER A 392 12.93 19.42 -24.47
N MET A 393 13.10 18.10 -24.64
CA MET A 393 12.22 17.09 -24.05
C MET A 393 12.31 17.11 -22.51
N ALA A 394 13.50 17.27 -21.93
CA ALA A 394 13.68 17.39 -20.49
C ALA A 394 12.97 18.63 -19.92
N ARG A 395 13.05 19.77 -20.61
CA ARG A 395 12.31 21.00 -20.25
C ARG A 395 10.79 20.81 -20.33
N MET A 396 10.29 20.17 -21.39
CA MET A 396 8.86 19.88 -21.53
C MET A 396 8.34 18.93 -20.44
N LYS A 397 9.11 17.89 -20.10
CA LYS A 397 8.81 16.99 -18.96
C LYS A 397 8.73 17.77 -17.66
N ALA A 398 9.78 18.52 -17.31
CA ALA A 398 9.82 19.32 -16.07
C ALA A 398 8.65 20.33 -15.96
N LEU A 399 8.26 20.98 -17.08
CA LEU A 399 7.08 21.85 -17.12
C LEU A 399 5.77 21.10 -16.87
N SER A 400 5.56 19.95 -17.52
CA SER A 400 4.36 19.12 -17.30
C SER A 400 4.29 18.53 -15.88
N GLU A 401 5.43 18.16 -15.30
CA GLU A 401 5.51 17.69 -13.91
C GLU A 401 5.23 18.82 -12.92
N SER A 402 5.76 20.02 -13.16
CA SER A 402 5.47 21.22 -12.36
C SER A 402 3.97 21.58 -12.38
N GLN A 403 3.33 21.57 -13.56
CA GLN A 403 1.89 21.81 -13.65
C GLN A 403 1.08 20.70 -12.94
N ARG A 404 1.49 19.43 -13.06
CA ARG A 404 0.86 18.31 -12.35
C ARG A 404 0.96 18.46 -10.82
N VAL A 405 2.07 18.99 -10.30
CA VAL A 405 2.22 19.29 -8.87
C VAL A 405 1.27 20.42 -8.46
N LEU A 406 1.23 21.52 -9.20
CA LEU A 406 0.31 22.65 -8.95
C LEU A 406 -1.18 22.23 -8.93
N GLU A 407 -1.57 21.30 -9.82
CA GLU A 407 -2.91 20.73 -9.83
C GLU A 407 -3.21 19.82 -8.63
N LEU A 408 -2.20 19.12 -8.10
CA LEU A 408 -2.34 18.32 -6.88
C LEU A 408 -2.41 19.20 -5.62
N GLU A 409 -1.60 20.27 -5.54
CA GLU A 409 -1.66 21.26 -4.46
C GLU A 409 -3.04 21.91 -4.37
N ARG A 410 -3.62 22.31 -5.51
CA ARG A 410 -4.99 22.85 -5.58
C ARG A 410 -6.04 21.85 -5.09
N LYS A 411 -5.92 20.57 -5.47
CA LYS A 411 -6.83 19.50 -5.01
C LYS A 411 -6.68 19.23 -3.51
N LEU A 412 -5.44 19.23 -3.00
CA LEU A 412 -5.13 19.09 -1.57
C LEU A 412 -5.75 20.24 -0.75
N TYR A 413 -5.58 21.49 -1.19
CA TYR A 413 -6.17 22.66 -0.54
C TYR A 413 -7.70 22.58 -0.45
N VAL A 414 -8.38 22.17 -1.54
CA VAL A 414 -9.83 21.97 -1.54
C VAL A 414 -10.24 20.83 -0.60
N ALA A 415 -9.50 19.72 -0.57
CA ALA A 415 -9.75 18.60 0.34
C ALA A 415 -9.55 18.99 1.81
N GLU A 416 -8.49 19.76 2.14
CA GLU A 416 -8.28 20.32 3.48
C GLU A 416 -9.41 21.25 3.90
N GLN A 417 -9.90 22.11 3.00
CA GLN A 417 -10.97 23.04 3.32
C GLN A 417 -12.30 22.31 3.54
N ALA A 418 -12.57 21.27 2.75
CA ALA A 418 -13.69 20.36 2.98
C ALA A 418 -13.55 19.60 4.32
N LEU A 419 -12.34 19.15 4.69
CA LEU A 419 -12.07 18.51 5.97
C LEU A 419 -12.29 19.47 7.15
N LYS A 420 -11.81 20.72 7.06
CA LYS A 420 -12.04 21.78 8.06
C LYS A 420 -13.53 22.07 8.23
N GLN A 421 -14.30 22.13 7.13
CA GLN A 421 -15.75 22.26 7.18
C GLN A 421 -16.42 21.05 7.85
N ARG A 422 -16.05 19.83 7.48
CA ARG A 422 -16.60 18.58 8.07
C ARG A 422 -16.25 18.44 9.54
N HIS A 423 -15.08 18.88 9.99
CA HIS A 423 -14.72 18.97 11.40
C HIS A 423 -15.61 19.99 12.14
N GLY A 424 -15.86 21.15 11.54
CA GLY A 424 -16.78 22.15 12.08
C GLY A 424 -18.23 21.64 12.18
N ASP A 425 -18.69 20.86 11.20
CA ASP A 425 -20.03 20.26 11.22
C ASP A 425 -20.12 19.05 12.18
N ASN A 426 -19.04 18.26 12.33
CA ASN A 426 -18.93 17.23 13.36
C ASN A 426 -19.01 17.85 14.76
N MET A 427 -18.26 18.91 15.04
CA MET A 427 -18.34 19.64 16.31
C MET A 427 -19.76 20.17 16.61
N LYS A 428 -20.48 20.69 15.59
CA LYS A 428 -21.90 21.09 15.74
C LYS A 428 -22.82 19.90 16.01
N LEU A 429 -22.53 18.72 15.47
CA LEU A 429 -23.28 17.49 15.73
C LEU A 429 -22.97 16.91 17.10
N GLN A 430 -21.72 16.99 17.56
CA GLN A 430 -21.30 16.63 18.92
C GLN A 430 -22.01 17.52 19.95
N VAL A 431 -21.97 18.85 19.80
CA VAL A 431 -22.72 19.76 20.69
C VAL A 431 -24.22 19.47 20.68
N LYS A 432 -24.81 19.12 19.52
CA LYS A 432 -26.22 18.68 19.45
C LYS A 432 -26.47 17.34 20.12
N LEU A 433 -25.54 16.40 20.05
CA LEU A 433 -25.60 15.12 20.76
C LEU A 433 -25.49 15.32 22.27
N GLU A 434 -24.57 16.16 22.74
CA GLU A 434 -24.44 16.55 24.15
C GLU A 434 -25.69 17.29 24.64
N GLU A 435 -26.25 18.22 23.85
CA GLU A 435 -27.54 18.86 24.12
C GLU A 435 -28.70 17.86 24.19
N LEU A 436 -28.77 16.88 23.27
CA LEU A 436 -29.81 15.86 23.26
C LEU A 436 -29.63 14.87 24.42
N GLN A 437 -28.39 14.49 24.73
CA GLN A 437 -28.04 13.67 25.89
C GLN A 437 -28.43 14.38 27.17
N MET A 438 -28.17 15.69 27.32
CA MET A 438 -28.62 16.48 28.48
C MET A 438 -30.15 16.68 28.54
N LYS A 439 -30.88 16.48 27.43
CA LYS A 439 -32.36 16.56 27.38
C LYS A 439 -33.06 15.21 27.57
N TYR A 440 -32.40 14.10 27.19
CA TYR A 440 -32.98 12.75 27.16
C TYR A 440 -32.32 11.73 28.09
N THR A 441 -31.18 12.06 28.71
CA THR A 441 -30.63 11.24 29.81
C THR A 441 -31.58 11.35 31.00
N PRO A 442 -32.26 10.26 31.42
CA PRO A 442 -33.02 10.30 32.66
C PRO A 442 -32.03 10.52 33.80
N HIS A 443 -32.42 11.34 34.78
CA HIS A 443 -31.52 11.76 35.87
C HIS A 443 -31.27 10.60 36.86
N VAL A 444 -30.51 9.59 36.43
CA VAL A 444 -29.98 8.52 37.28
C VAL A 444 -28.96 9.17 38.20
N VAL A 445 -29.45 9.57 39.37
CA VAL A 445 -28.71 10.31 40.39
C VAL A 445 -27.39 9.60 40.71
N ASN A 446 -26.29 10.36 40.72
CA ASN A 446 -25.02 9.90 41.30
C ASN A 446 -25.30 9.30 42.68
N LYS A 447 -24.96 8.02 42.89
CA LYS A 447 -25.31 7.28 44.11
C LYS A 447 -24.45 7.72 45.30
N GLY A 448 -24.78 8.89 45.84
CA GLY A 448 -24.19 9.46 47.05
C GLY A 448 -25.28 9.98 47.99
N GLN A 449 -25.50 9.25 49.08
CA GLN A 449 -26.12 9.75 50.32
C GLN A 449 -27.55 10.35 50.25
N VAL A 450 -28.56 9.50 50.06
CA VAL A 450 -29.92 9.77 50.58
C VAL A 450 -30.46 8.57 51.36
N GLN A 451 -30.66 8.77 52.66
CA GLN A 451 -31.64 8.06 53.49
C GLN A 451 -32.37 9.15 54.33
N LYS A 452 -33.63 9.03 54.76
CA LYS A 452 -34.55 7.87 54.86
C LYS A 452 -35.95 8.20 54.30
N ARG A 453 -36.84 7.19 54.34
CA ARG A 453 -38.31 7.24 54.14
C ARG A 453 -38.97 8.14 55.24
N ARG A 454 -40.27 8.50 55.28
CA ARG A 454 -41.51 7.78 54.88
C ARG A 454 -42.72 8.74 54.76
N ARG A 455 -43.95 8.19 54.70
CA ARG A 455 -45.26 8.87 54.48
C ARG A 455 -45.91 9.50 55.73
N GLU A 456 -46.78 10.49 55.44
CA GLU A 456 -48.09 10.81 56.05
C GLU A 456 -48.26 11.51 57.43
N LYS A 457 -49.05 12.62 57.37
CA LYS A 457 -49.99 13.21 58.37
C LYS A 457 -49.48 14.15 59.49
N PHE A 458 -50.34 15.13 59.80
CA PHE A 458 -50.34 16.16 60.86
C PHE A 458 -50.78 15.56 62.23
N PRO A 459 -50.83 16.28 63.42
CA PRO A 459 -50.76 17.74 63.65
C PRO A 459 -50.01 18.29 64.92
N VAL A 460 -49.85 19.63 64.96
CA VAL A 460 -49.87 20.60 66.11
C VAL A 460 -48.79 20.58 67.23
N ASP A 461 -48.25 21.80 67.44
CA ASP A 461 -47.58 22.50 68.56
C ASP A 461 -47.41 21.86 69.96
N ASN A 462 -46.21 22.01 70.58
CA ASN A 462 -45.98 23.07 71.60
C ASN A 462 -44.56 23.14 72.23
N THR A 463 -44.17 24.36 72.61
CA THR A 463 -43.26 24.77 73.73
C THR A 463 -41.76 24.38 73.67
N GLU A 464 -40.96 24.98 74.58
CA GLU A 464 -39.52 25.26 74.47
C GLU A 464 -38.61 24.43 75.40
N GLU A 465 -37.30 24.53 75.10
CA GLU A 465 -36.14 24.56 76.02
C GLU A 465 -35.55 23.30 76.69
N LYS A 466 -34.22 23.40 76.88
CA LYS A 466 -33.31 22.69 77.82
C LYS A 466 -33.26 21.14 77.73
N SER A 467 -32.12 20.45 77.65
CA SER A 467 -30.71 20.74 77.90
C SER A 467 -29.98 19.38 77.96
N THR A 468 -28.65 19.35 77.74
CA THR A 468 -27.70 18.28 78.21
C THR A 468 -27.91 16.83 77.71
N SER A 469 -26.91 15.95 77.68
CA SER A 469 -25.44 16.07 77.57
C SER A 469 -24.87 14.66 77.28
N SER A 470 -23.55 14.44 77.47
CA SER A 470 -22.86 13.14 77.39
C SER A 470 -22.71 12.61 75.94
N LYS A 471 -21.49 12.44 75.43
CA LYS A 471 -20.47 11.39 75.70
C LYS A 471 -20.87 10.04 75.06
N GLU A 472 -19.97 9.26 74.48
CA GLU A 472 -18.54 9.44 74.23
C GLU A 472 -18.07 8.51 73.10
N GLU A 473 -16.88 8.79 72.56
CA GLU A 473 -15.93 7.79 72.04
C GLU A 473 -16.33 6.92 70.80
N THR A 474 -15.40 6.46 69.94
CA THR A 474 -13.93 6.58 69.91
C THR A 474 -13.42 6.43 68.45
N VAL A 475 -12.25 7.02 68.13
CA VAL A 475 -11.10 6.42 67.36
C VAL A 475 -11.38 5.74 66.00
N THR A 476 -10.67 5.95 64.88
CA THR A 476 -9.54 6.78 64.36
C THR A 476 -9.48 6.51 62.82
N MET A 477 -8.68 7.12 61.93
CA MET A 477 -7.66 8.18 61.97
C MET A 477 -7.59 8.84 60.57
N ASP A 478 -7.23 10.13 60.52
CA ASP A 478 -6.09 10.75 59.82
C ASP A 478 -5.66 10.27 58.40
N ILE A 479 -5.13 11.13 57.50
CA ILE A 479 -4.68 12.53 57.69
C ILE A 479 -5.01 13.45 56.49
N GLU A 480 -4.95 14.76 56.75
CA GLU A 480 -5.36 15.90 55.92
C GLU A 480 -4.41 16.30 54.73
N PRO A 481 -4.79 17.30 53.90
CA PRO A 481 -4.12 17.66 52.65
C PRO A 481 -3.38 19.02 52.66
N SER A 482 -2.58 19.28 51.62
CA SER A 482 -2.15 20.63 51.16
C SER A 482 -1.46 20.52 49.79
N LYS A 483 -1.24 21.54 48.96
CA LYS A 483 -1.90 22.80 48.53
C LYS A 483 -0.85 23.55 47.68
N SER A 484 -1.30 24.40 46.74
CA SER A 484 -0.62 25.58 46.15
C SER A 484 0.71 25.46 45.35
N SER A 485 0.74 26.21 44.22
CA SER A 485 1.90 26.90 43.57
C SER A 485 3.07 26.06 43.02
N SER A 486 3.80 26.52 41.98
CA SER A 486 3.57 27.57 40.96
C SER A 486 4.53 27.36 39.76
N GLU A 487 4.29 28.13 38.69
CA GLU A 487 5.27 28.55 37.68
C GLU A 487 5.90 27.55 36.70
N ASN A 488 6.27 28.15 35.56
CA ASN A 488 6.88 27.63 34.35
C ASN A 488 8.25 26.95 34.62
N THR A 489 8.76 26.17 33.64
CA THR A 489 9.99 26.50 32.88
C THR A 489 10.36 25.40 31.86
N GLU A 490 10.79 25.83 30.66
CA GLU A 490 11.59 25.15 29.61
C GLU A 490 11.08 23.89 28.86
N GLU A 491 11.56 23.81 27.61
CA GLU A 491 11.41 22.69 26.69
C GLU A 491 12.40 21.56 27.01
N LYS A 492 12.09 20.33 26.58
CA LYS A 492 13.14 19.42 26.12
C LYS A 492 12.69 18.50 24.99
N THR A 493 13.27 18.73 23.82
CA THR A 493 13.04 17.94 22.60
C THR A 493 13.52 16.51 22.74
N LEU A 494 12.73 15.54 22.26
CA LEU A 494 13.21 14.25 21.75
C LEU A 494 12.26 13.74 20.65
N SER A 495 12.78 12.90 19.74
CA SER A 495 12.27 12.73 18.37
C SER A 495 11.46 11.45 18.12
N PRO A 496 10.66 11.40 17.03
CA PRO A 496 9.87 10.23 16.63
C PRO A 496 10.53 9.35 15.55
N PRO A 497 10.15 8.06 15.46
CA PRO A 497 10.03 7.32 14.20
C PRO A 497 8.59 7.50 13.65
N VAL A 498 8.35 8.08 12.48
CA VAL A 498 8.69 7.62 11.12
C VAL A 498 8.03 6.28 10.76
N GLU A 499 6.95 6.34 9.98
CA GLU A 499 6.65 5.36 8.94
C GLU A 499 5.90 6.02 7.77
N LYS A 500 5.85 5.36 6.60
CA LYS A 500 5.53 5.99 5.30
C LYS A 500 4.24 5.43 4.68
N PRO A 501 3.35 6.26 4.11
CA PRO A 501 2.34 5.80 3.16
C PRO A 501 2.94 5.60 1.75
N VAL A 502 2.34 4.70 0.98
CA VAL A 502 2.77 4.32 -0.39
C VAL A 502 1.74 4.81 -1.42
N VAL A 503 2.22 5.21 -2.60
CA VAL A 503 1.46 5.65 -3.80
C VAL A 503 1.11 4.37 -4.62
N VAL A 504 0.03 4.21 -5.40
CA VAL A 504 -0.35 4.73 -6.76
C VAL A 504 -1.74 4.08 -7.13
N PRO A 505 -2.30 4.17 -8.36
CA PRO A 505 -2.67 5.28 -9.26
C PRO A 505 -4.19 5.59 -9.07
N LEU A 506 -5.13 5.95 -9.98
CA LEU A 506 -5.26 6.35 -11.42
C LEU A 506 -6.12 7.65 -11.44
N GLN A 507 -5.85 8.65 -12.28
CA GLN A 507 -6.29 8.91 -13.68
C GLN A 507 -7.81 9.16 -13.93
N PRO A 508 -8.17 10.05 -14.90
CA PRO A 508 -9.26 11.01 -14.65
C PRO A 508 -10.36 11.09 -15.73
N ALA A 509 -11.49 11.71 -15.36
CA ALA A 509 -12.44 12.30 -16.30
C ALA A 509 -12.97 13.67 -15.83
N GLN A 510 -13.34 14.45 -16.83
CA GLN A 510 -14.00 15.76 -16.92
C GLN A 510 -15.31 15.88 -16.05
N THR A 511 -15.87 17.05 -15.67
CA THR A 511 -15.68 18.45 -16.13
C THR A 511 -16.32 19.49 -15.17
N THR A 512 -15.94 20.78 -15.34
CA THR A 512 -16.78 22.00 -15.26
C THR A 512 -17.61 22.37 -13.99
N GLU A 513 -17.26 23.50 -13.37
CA GLU A 513 -18.11 24.38 -12.55
C GLU A 513 -18.96 25.35 -13.41
N PRO A 514 -19.99 26.08 -12.89
CA PRO A 514 -20.79 25.87 -11.67
C PRO A 514 -22.33 25.99 -11.90
N ASN A 515 -23.08 25.92 -10.81
CA ASN A 515 -24.53 26.19 -10.68
C ASN A 515 -24.88 27.68 -11.00
N PRO A 516 -26.15 28.05 -11.37
CA PRO A 516 -27.11 28.41 -10.30
C PRO A 516 -28.64 28.22 -10.62
N VAL A 517 -29.45 28.47 -9.57
CA VAL A 517 -30.90 28.83 -9.52
C VAL A 517 -31.92 27.70 -9.18
N VAL A 518 -32.93 28.11 -8.39
CA VAL A 518 -34.04 27.37 -7.73
C VAL A 518 -35.40 27.79 -8.38
N PRO A 519 -36.64 27.29 -8.07
CA PRO A 519 -37.08 26.49 -6.91
C PRO A 519 -38.18 25.38 -7.12
N ARG A 520 -38.53 24.71 -5.99
CA ARG A 520 -39.88 24.22 -5.56
C ARG A 520 -40.49 22.87 -6.03
N GLU A 521 -40.97 22.15 -5.00
CA GLU A 521 -42.24 21.39 -4.86
C GLU A 521 -42.45 19.95 -5.41
N SER A 522 -42.65 19.04 -4.43
CA SER A 522 -43.71 18.01 -4.37
C SER A 522 -43.60 16.63 -5.06
N LYS A 523 -43.26 15.63 -4.21
CA LYS A 523 -43.79 14.24 -4.14
C LYS A 523 -43.32 13.16 -5.14
N SER A 524 -43.25 11.92 -4.61
CA SER A 524 -43.13 10.61 -5.30
C SER A 524 -41.80 10.34 -6.03
N VAL A 525 -41.36 9.10 -6.33
CA VAL A 525 -41.61 7.74 -5.77
C VAL A 525 -40.35 6.87 -6.04
N ARG A 526 -40.24 5.68 -5.44
CA ARG A 526 -39.11 4.73 -5.62
C ARG A 526 -38.75 4.44 -7.10
N ILE A 527 -37.44 4.34 -7.38
CA ILE A 527 -36.83 3.25 -8.15
C ILE A 527 -35.59 2.79 -7.36
N CYS A 528 -35.23 1.50 -7.45
CA CYS A 528 -34.08 0.91 -6.77
C CYS A 528 -32.93 0.64 -7.76
N GLU A 529 -31.69 0.61 -7.25
CA GLU A 529 -30.58 -0.14 -7.86
C GLU A 529 -29.63 -0.59 -6.73
N ASP A 530 -29.08 -1.80 -6.86
CA ASP A 530 -28.42 -2.54 -5.77
C ASP A 530 -26.86 -2.45 -5.80
N PRO A 531 -26.17 -2.73 -4.67
CA PRO A 531 -24.76 -2.34 -4.49
C PRO A 531 -23.73 -3.45 -4.83
N PRO A 532 -22.47 -3.06 -5.12
CA PRO A 532 -21.32 -3.98 -5.09
C PRO A 532 -20.81 -4.20 -3.65
N VAL A 533 -20.30 -5.40 -3.37
CA VAL A 533 -19.82 -5.84 -2.04
C VAL A 533 -18.29 -5.79 -1.95
N CYS A 534 -17.76 -5.44 -0.77
CA CYS A 534 -16.33 -5.47 -0.46
C CYS A 534 -15.91 -6.80 0.21
N ILE A 535 -14.65 -7.21 0.04
CA ILE A 535 -14.00 -8.28 0.80
C ILE A 535 -12.69 -7.72 1.42
N PRO A 536 -12.39 -7.97 2.71
CA PRO A 536 -11.19 -7.45 3.39
C PRO A 536 -10.01 -8.47 3.46
N ASP A 537 -8.84 -7.97 3.88
CA ASP A 537 -7.54 -8.66 3.89
C ASP A 537 -7.26 -9.67 5.04
N ALA A 538 -6.39 -10.66 4.71
CA ALA A 538 -5.21 -11.23 5.43
C ALA A 538 -5.23 -11.49 6.97
N PRO A 539 -4.33 -12.36 7.52
CA PRO A 539 -2.99 -11.86 7.94
C PRO A 539 -1.80 -12.89 8.14
N ARG A 540 -0.55 -12.36 8.26
CA ARG A 540 0.66 -12.89 9.00
C ARG A 540 1.33 -14.20 8.49
N SER A 541 2.65 -14.34 8.20
CA SER A 541 3.97 -13.93 8.81
C SER A 541 4.52 -14.91 9.89
N PRO A 542 5.83 -14.96 10.24
CA PRO A 542 7.12 -14.64 9.55
C PRO A 542 8.25 -15.73 9.77
N VAL A 543 9.55 -15.36 9.64
CA VAL A 543 10.79 -15.89 10.33
C VAL A 543 11.89 -16.66 9.53
N SER A 544 13.12 -16.08 9.60
CA SER A 544 14.52 -16.58 9.62
C SER A 544 15.10 -17.85 8.92
N ASP A 545 16.18 -17.57 8.17
CA ASP A 545 17.59 -18.05 8.29
C ASP A 545 18.12 -19.45 7.89
N CYS A 546 19.27 -19.38 7.19
CA CYS A 546 20.45 -20.27 7.18
C CYS A 546 20.46 -21.67 6.50
N ASN A 547 21.29 -21.73 5.44
CA ASN A 547 22.26 -22.80 5.11
C ASN A 547 21.87 -24.29 5.19
N SER A 548 21.91 -24.99 4.05
CA SER A 548 23.10 -25.79 3.67
C SER A 548 23.05 -26.39 2.26
N LYS A 549 24.22 -26.78 1.74
CA LYS A 549 24.44 -27.35 0.40
C LYS A 549 24.13 -28.85 0.36
N ALA A 550 23.30 -29.29 -0.60
CA ALA A 550 23.42 -30.57 -1.32
C ALA A 550 22.50 -30.47 -2.57
N GLY A 551 22.75 -31.15 -3.69
CA GLY A 551 23.80 -32.16 -3.94
C GLY A 551 23.18 -33.38 -4.61
N ASP A 552 22.65 -33.20 -5.83
CA ASP A 552 21.88 -34.21 -6.58
C ASP A 552 22.75 -35.37 -7.10
N GLN A 553 22.29 -36.61 -6.90
CA GLN A 553 22.28 -37.69 -7.93
C GLN A 553 21.56 -38.96 -7.43
N THR A 554 20.30 -39.10 -7.85
CA THR A 554 19.72 -40.12 -8.79
C THR A 554 20.52 -41.43 -9.13
N PRO A 555 19.94 -42.49 -9.77
CA PRO A 555 19.34 -43.61 -9.02
C PRO A 555 19.65 -45.04 -9.55
N SER A 556 19.25 -46.08 -8.81
CA SER A 556 19.26 -47.51 -9.21
C SER A 556 18.55 -48.35 -8.12
N SER A 557 17.85 -49.47 -8.34
CA SER A 557 17.16 -50.06 -9.52
C SER A 557 16.32 -51.25 -9.02
N GLU A 558 15.26 -51.65 -9.75
CA GLU A 558 14.51 -52.93 -9.61
C GLU A 558 13.88 -53.21 -8.19
N GLU A 559 12.94 -54.15 -7.95
CA GLU A 559 12.04 -54.91 -8.81
C GLU A 559 10.71 -55.24 -8.07
N GLU A 560 9.78 -55.89 -8.78
CA GLU A 560 8.67 -56.73 -8.29
C GLU A 560 7.94 -56.42 -6.95
N ASN A 561 6.72 -55.89 -7.09
CA ASN A 561 5.44 -56.59 -6.81
C ASN A 561 5.20 -57.24 -5.41
N TRP A 562 3.97 -57.10 -4.88
CA TRP A 562 3.16 -58.20 -4.30
C TRP A 562 1.79 -57.66 -3.83
N ARG A 563 0.75 -58.48 -3.90
CA ARG A 563 -0.50 -58.32 -3.14
C ARG A 563 -0.41 -59.23 -1.88
N THR A 564 -1.25 -59.22 -0.83
CA THR A 564 -2.68 -58.85 -0.70
C THR A 564 -3.08 -58.83 0.80
N GLU A 565 -4.32 -58.38 1.10
CA GLU A 565 -5.27 -58.97 2.09
C GLU A 565 -5.26 -58.67 3.62
N LYS A 566 -6.49 -58.43 4.14
CA LYS A 566 -7.07 -58.84 5.46
C LYS A 566 -6.52 -58.12 6.73
N ARG A 567 -7.26 -57.94 7.85
CA ARG A 567 -8.67 -58.16 8.30
C ARG A 567 -8.96 -57.21 9.50
N LYS A 568 -10.20 -56.73 9.75
CA LYS A 568 -11.19 -57.21 10.78
C LYS A 568 -10.58 -57.63 12.15
N LYS A 569 -11.09 -57.30 13.35
CA LYS A 569 -12.44 -56.82 13.79
C LYS A 569 -12.46 -56.43 15.31
N TYR A 570 -13.55 -55.79 15.78
CA TYR A 570 -14.21 -55.90 17.12
C TYR A 570 -13.93 -54.92 18.29
N GLN A 571 -14.81 -55.01 19.32
CA GLN A 571 -15.27 -53.96 20.24
C GLN A 571 -15.04 -54.26 21.75
N GLN A 572 -15.16 -53.20 22.57
CA GLN A 572 -15.75 -53.07 23.93
C GLN A 572 -16.56 -54.27 24.51
N PRO A 573 -16.67 -54.47 25.86
CA PRO A 573 -17.49 -53.55 26.70
C PRO A 573 -17.30 -53.44 28.26
N ILE A 574 -17.66 -52.25 28.78
CA ILE A 574 -18.57 -51.93 29.94
C ILE A 574 -18.32 -52.46 31.39
N HIS A 575 -18.20 -51.52 32.35
CA HIS A 575 -19.06 -51.32 33.57
C HIS A 575 -18.61 -50.02 34.30
N VAL A 576 -19.39 -49.07 34.88
CA VAL A 576 -20.80 -48.89 35.34
C VAL A 576 -21.03 -49.03 36.86
N SER A 577 -21.38 -47.91 37.53
CA SER A 577 -22.30 -47.81 38.70
C SER A 577 -22.43 -46.35 39.20
N SER A 578 -23.50 -45.85 39.83
CA SER A 578 -24.93 -46.23 39.80
C SER A 578 -25.86 -45.20 40.49
N ALA A 579 -26.64 -44.43 39.71
CA ALA A 579 -28.07 -44.06 39.86
C ALA A 579 -28.67 -43.41 41.15
N LYS A 580 -29.91 -42.87 40.96
CA LYS A 580 -30.96 -42.44 41.93
C LYS A 580 -30.83 -41.03 42.56
N THR A 581 -31.89 -40.22 42.75
CA THR A 581 -33.35 -40.36 42.42
C THR A 581 -34.10 -39.01 42.46
N MET A 582 -35.14 -38.85 41.61
CA MET A 582 -36.33 -37.96 41.76
C MET A 582 -36.07 -36.43 41.80
N ALA A 583 -37.02 -35.52 41.53
CA ALA A 583 -38.45 -35.66 41.20
C ALA A 583 -38.88 -34.66 40.09
N SER A 584 -40.13 -34.80 39.62
CA SER A 584 -40.85 -33.89 38.70
C SER A 584 -41.49 -32.69 39.41
N GLU A 585 -41.77 -31.59 38.69
CA GLU A 585 -43.14 -31.17 38.33
C GLU A 585 -43.19 -29.91 37.44
N CYS A 586 -44.37 -29.61 36.88
CA CYS A 586 -44.62 -28.56 35.90
C CYS A 586 -45.07 -27.23 36.53
N ALA A 587 -44.91 -26.11 35.81
CA ALA A 587 -46.02 -25.24 35.38
C ALA A 587 -45.53 -24.05 34.53
N GLN A 588 -46.38 -23.64 33.58
CA GLN A 588 -46.67 -22.28 33.05
C GLN A 588 -45.54 -21.20 33.02
N GLN A 589 -45.41 -20.41 31.95
CA GLN A 589 -46.45 -19.92 31.04
C GLN A 589 -45.90 -19.65 29.63
#